data_AF-A0A6A5V1L6-F1
#
_entry.id   AF-A0A6A5V1L6-F1
#
_cell.length_a   1.000
_cell.length_b   1.000
_cell.length_c   1.000
_cell.angle_alpha   90.00
_cell.angle_beta   90.00
_cell.angle_gamma   90.00
#
_symmetry.space_group_name_H-M   'P 1'
#
loop_
_entity.id
_entity.type
_entity.pdbx_description
1 polymer ?
#
loop_
_entity_poly.entity_id
_entity_poly.type
_entity_poly.pdbx_seq_one_letter_code
_entity_poly.pdbx_strand_id
1 'polypeptide(L)'
;KLRKAAKLCKKKIIEEKRVAREAAKVAREKERAEKAAERAREKEARDAAKALQSAQKGKRKASQPSTQSNKRQKRVVNAVLTADALGAALVALTKTTRRGRNVKLLYKYK
;
A
#
# COMPACT_ATOMS: atom_id res chain seq x y z
N LYS A 1 56.51 -26.43 -36.57
CA LYS A 1 55.44 -27.31 -36.02
C LYS A 1 54.65 -26.66 -34.88
N LEU A 2 55.29 -25.96 -33.93
CA LEU A 2 54.66 -25.34 -32.74
C LEU A 2 53.50 -24.33 -33.01
N ARG A 3 53.61 -23.47 -34.02
CA ARG A 3 52.57 -22.46 -34.33
C ARG A 3 51.22 -23.07 -34.73
N LYS A 4 51.22 -24.25 -35.36
CA LYS A 4 49.98 -24.95 -35.76
C LYS A 4 49.27 -25.54 -34.53
N ALA A 5 50.02 -26.13 -33.60
CA ALA A 5 49.49 -26.64 -32.33
C ALA A 5 48.89 -25.50 -31.47
N ALA A 6 49.58 -24.37 -31.34
CA ALA A 6 49.07 -23.22 -30.61
C ALA A 6 47.76 -22.66 -31.19
N LYS A 7 47.62 -22.62 -32.53
CA LYS A 7 46.37 -22.22 -33.19
C LYS A 7 45.23 -23.19 -32.90
N LEU A 8 45.50 -24.50 -32.87
CA LEU A 8 44.50 -25.51 -32.54
C LEU A 8 44.04 -25.41 -31.08
N CYS A 9 44.96 -25.23 -30.13
CA CYS A 9 44.58 -25.03 -28.72
C CYS A 9 43.71 -23.78 -28.54
N LYS A 10 44.04 -22.67 -29.21
CA LYS A 10 43.21 -21.45 -29.15
C LYS A 10 41.80 -21.68 -29.69
N LYS A 11 41.65 -22.44 -30.78
CA LYS A 11 40.33 -22.76 -31.35
C LYS A 11 39.49 -23.61 -30.38
N LYS A 12 40.09 -24.63 -29.78
CA LYS A 12 39.42 -25.47 -28.77
C LYS A 12 38.93 -24.65 -27.57
N ILE A 13 39.77 -23.75 -27.05
CA ILE A 13 39.40 -22.86 -25.94
C ILE A 13 38.21 -21.94 -26.31
N ILE A 14 38.16 -21.46 -27.56
CA ILE A 14 37.06 -20.61 -28.03
C ILE A 14 35.77 -21.43 -28.16
N GLU A 15 35.84 -22.65 -28.67
CA GLU A 15 34.69 -23.56 -28.78
C GLU A 15 34.14 -23.92 -27.40
N GLU A 16 34.99 -24.29 -26.45
CA GLU A 16 34.59 -24.57 -25.07
C GLU A 16 33.89 -23.36 -24.42
N LYS A 17 34.43 -22.15 -24.63
CA LYS A 17 33.80 -20.91 -24.14
C LYS A 17 32.44 -20.64 -24.79
N ARG A 18 32.25 -21.00 -26.05
CA ARG A 18 30.94 -20.86 -26.73
C ARG A 18 29.94 -21.85 -26.16
N VAL A 19 30.34 -23.11 -25.99
CA VAL A 19 29.48 -24.15 -25.40
C VAL A 19 29.04 -23.75 -23.98
N ALA A 20 29.96 -23.25 -23.15
CA ALA A 20 29.63 -22.78 -21.81
C ALA A 20 28.64 -21.61 -21.81
N ARG A 21 28.76 -20.68 -22.77
CA ARG A 21 27.83 -19.54 -22.91
C ARG A 21 26.44 -19.98 -23.37
N GLU A 22 26.36 -20.89 -24.34
CA GLU A 22 25.08 -21.43 -24.80
C GLU A 22 24.39 -22.23 -23.68
N ALA A 23 25.13 -23.06 -22.94
CA ALA A 23 24.58 -23.77 -21.78
C ALA A 23 24.05 -22.81 -20.70
N ALA A 24 24.80 -21.74 -20.40
CA ALA A 24 24.35 -20.72 -19.45
C ALA A 24 23.11 -19.94 -19.95
N LYS A 25 23.02 -19.68 -21.26
CA LYS A 25 21.85 -19.03 -21.86
C LYS A 25 20.61 -19.91 -21.76
N VAL A 26 20.74 -21.19 -22.12
CA VAL A 26 19.65 -22.17 -22.03
C VAL A 26 19.18 -22.33 -20.58
N ALA A 27 20.09 -22.41 -19.61
CA ALA A 27 19.72 -22.48 -18.19
C ALA A 27 18.93 -21.24 -17.74
N ARG A 28 19.38 -20.03 -18.13
CA ARG A 28 18.68 -18.77 -17.80
C ARG A 28 17.31 -18.67 -18.47
N GLU A 29 17.16 -19.16 -19.69
CA GLU A 29 15.86 -19.16 -20.38
C GLU A 29 14.87 -20.12 -19.69
N LYS A 30 15.33 -21.31 -19.28
CA LYS A 30 14.50 -22.25 -18.50
C LYS A 30 14.07 -21.65 -17.17
N GLU A 31 15.00 -21.06 -16.40
CA GLU A 31 14.68 -20.39 -15.13
C GLU A 31 13.65 -19.27 -15.32
N ARG A 32 13.83 -18.43 -16.36
CA ARG A 32 12.90 -17.34 -16.66
C ARG A 32 11.51 -17.86 -17.05
N ALA A 33 11.44 -18.96 -17.80
CA ALA A 33 10.18 -19.57 -18.19
C ALA A 33 9.42 -20.13 -16.98
N GLU A 34 10.12 -20.86 -16.10
CA GLU A 34 9.54 -21.39 -14.86
C GLU A 34 9.04 -20.26 -13.95
N LYS A 35 9.86 -19.21 -13.76
CA LYS A 35 9.48 -18.05 -12.95
C LYS A 35 8.32 -17.26 -13.54
N ALA A 36 8.21 -17.19 -14.87
CA ALA A 36 7.07 -16.57 -15.53
C ALA A 36 5.78 -17.38 -15.29
N ALA A 37 5.85 -18.71 -15.34
CA ALA A 37 4.73 -19.58 -15.05
C ALA A 37 4.28 -19.48 -13.58
N GLU A 38 5.23 -19.42 -12.63
CA GLU A 38 4.93 -19.21 -11.22
C GLU A 38 4.21 -17.88 -10.97
N ARG A 39 4.73 -16.78 -11.55
CA ARG A 39 4.10 -15.46 -11.45
C ARG A 39 2.71 -15.40 -12.06
N ALA A 40 2.48 -16.12 -13.16
CA ALA A 40 1.16 -16.20 -13.78
C ALA A 40 0.16 -16.87 -12.82
N ARG A 41 0.54 -18.00 -12.21
CA ARG A 41 -0.28 -18.69 -11.21
C ARG A 41 -0.58 -17.82 -9.98
N GLU A 42 0.43 -17.11 -9.46
CA GLU A 42 0.24 -16.21 -8.33
C GLU A 42 -0.71 -15.05 -8.67
N LYS A 43 -0.59 -14.48 -9.88
CA LYS A 43 -1.47 -13.43 -10.36
C LYS A 43 -2.91 -13.91 -10.48
N GLU A 44 -3.14 -15.07 -11.10
CA GLU A 44 -4.47 -15.66 -11.22
C GLU A 44 -5.12 -15.92 -9.85
N ALA A 45 -4.35 -16.44 -8.88
CA ALA A 45 -4.84 -16.64 -7.51
C ALA A 45 -5.23 -15.32 -6.83
N ARG A 46 -4.41 -14.27 -6.99
CA ARG A 46 -4.71 -12.92 -6.45
C ARG A 46 -5.95 -12.31 -7.11
N ASP A 47 -6.06 -12.42 -8.43
CA ASP A 47 -7.18 -11.88 -9.19
C ASP A 47 -8.49 -12.61 -8.84
N ALA A 48 -8.45 -13.95 -8.67
CA ALA A 48 -9.57 -14.74 -8.18
C ALA A 48 -10.01 -14.33 -6.76
N ALA A 49 -9.06 -14.17 -5.83
CA ALA A 49 -9.35 -13.72 -4.47
C ALA A 49 -9.99 -12.32 -4.46
N LYS A 50 -9.50 -11.40 -5.30
CA LYS A 50 -10.06 -10.05 -5.46
C LYS A 50 -11.47 -10.09 -6.08
N ALA A 51 -11.71 -10.98 -7.03
CA ALA A 51 -13.04 -11.19 -7.62
C ALA A 51 -14.04 -11.64 -6.54
N LEU A 52 -13.68 -12.61 -5.69
CA LEU A 52 -14.53 -13.06 -4.59
C LEU A 52 -14.83 -11.93 -3.58
N GLN A 53 -13.80 -11.17 -3.16
CA GLN A 53 -13.99 -10.05 -2.22
C GLN A 53 -14.86 -8.93 -2.81
N SER A 54 -14.68 -8.60 -4.08
CA SER A 54 -15.46 -7.55 -4.74
C SER A 54 -16.91 -7.98 -4.97
N ALA A 55 -17.16 -9.24 -5.34
CA ALA A 55 -18.52 -9.79 -5.43
C ALA A 55 -19.25 -9.72 -4.08
N GLN A 56 -18.57 -10.02 -2.96
CA GLN A 56 -19.14 -9.91 -1.62
C GLN A 56 -19.49 -8.46 -1.23
N LYS A 57 -18.65 -7.48 -1.63
CA LYS A 57 -18.87 -6.05 -1.35
C LYS A 57 -19.78 -5.35 -2.38
N GLY A 58 -20.20 -6.05 -3.42
CA GLY A 58 -20.93 -5.52 -4.58
C GLY A 58 -22.30 -4.92 -4.29
N LYS A 59 -22.85 -5.13 -3.09
CA LYS A 59 -24.04 -4.41 -2.62
C LYS A 59 -23.65 -3.42 -1.53
N ARG A 60 -23.23 -2.22 -1.95
CA ARG A 60 -23.16 -1.07 -1.06
C ARG A 60 -24.58 -0.85 -0.52
N LYS A 61 -24.79 -0.98 0.80
CA LYS A 61 -26.05 -0.53 1.40
C LYS A 61 -26.21 0.94 1.00
N ALA A 62 -27.33 1.28 0.36
CA ALA A 62 -27.62 2.65 0.01
C ALA A 62 -27.38 3.50 1.26
N SER A 63 -26.67 4.63 1.11
CA SER A 63 -26.54 5.58 2.22
C SER A 63 -27.94 5.85 2.72
N GLN A 64 -28.20 5.53 4.00
CA GLN A 64 -29.53 5.75 4.55
C GLN A 64 -29.94 7.20 4.24
N PRO A 65 -31.18 7.42 3.77
CA PRO A 65 -31.66 8.77 3.55
C PRO A 65 -31.44 9.55 4.85
N SER A 66 -30.80 10.71 4.77
CA SER A 66 -30.58 11.53 5.95
C SER A 66 -31.95 11.79 6.56
N THR A 67 -32.16 11.37 7.81
CA THR A 67 -33.36 11.73 8.56
C THR A 67 -33.48 13.24 8.48
N GLN A 68 -34.58 13.72 7.91
CA GLN A 68 -34.84 15.13 7.68
C GLN A 68 -34.49 15.89 8.96
N SER A 69 -33.50 16.78 8.86
CA SER A 69 -33.04 17.56 10.00
C SER A 69 -34.23 18.33 10.56
N ASN A 70 -34.65 18.02 11.78
CA ASN A 70 -35.70 18.74 12.47
C ASN A 70 -35.36 20.24 12.46
N LYS A 71 -36.13 21.02 11.70
CA LYS A 71 -36.00 22.48 11.62
C LYS A 71 -36.15 23.02 13.05
N ARG A 72 -35.09 23.60 13.61
CA ARG A 72 -35.08 24.14 14.98
C ARG A 72 -36.20 25.19 15.13
N GLN A 73 -37.21 24.90 15.95
CA GLN A 73 -38.09 25.96 16.45
C GLN A 73 -37.27 26.88 17.37
N LYS A 74 -37.31 28.18 17.09
CA LYS A 74 -36.66 29.22 17.90
C LYS A 74 -37.30 29.19 19.30
N ARG A 75 -36.48 28.98 20.34
CA ARG A 75 -36.91 29.27 21.71
C ARG A 75 -36.76 30.77 21.94
N VAL A 76 -37.87 31.43 22.24
CA VAL A 76 -37.89 32.80 22.79
C VAL A 76 -37.26 32.72 24.17
N VAL A 77 -36.21 33.51 24.39
CA VAL A 77 -35.45 33.58 25.64
C VAL A 77 -36.18 34.49 26.60
N ASN A 78 -36.70 33.95 27.70
CA ASN A 78 -36.98 34.73 28.91
C ASN A 78 -35.85 34.46 29.90
N ALA A 79 -35.18 35.54 30.31
CA ALA A 79 -34.05 35.52 31.23
C ALA A 79 -34.53 35.27 32.66
N VAL A 80 -34.02 34.23 33.31
CA VAL A 80 -33.87 34.15 34.77
C VAL A 80 -32.52 33.50 35.06
N LEU A 81 -31.69 34.23 35.82
CA LEU A 81 -30.39 33.85 36.34
C LEU A 81 -30.54 32.78 37.43
N THR A 82 -29.74 31.71 37.35
CA THR A 82 -29.19 30.93 38.49
C THR A 82 -28.02 30.08 37.95
N ALA A 83 -26.79 30.42 38.32
CA ALA A 83 -26.03 29.87 39.45
C ALA A 83 -25.32 28.55 39.09
N ASP A 84 -24.01 28.69 38.94
CA ASP A 84 -22.94 27.74 39.29
C ASP A 84 -23.11 26.25 38.99
N ALA A 85 -22.34 25.81 37.99
CA ALA A 85 -21.33 24.75 38.12
C ALA A 85 -20.87 24.34 36.72
N LEU A 86 -19.64 23.83 36.61
CA LEU A 86 -19.00 23.22 35.43
C LEU A 86 -18.11 24.13 34.57
N GLY A 87 -17.54 25.19 35.16
CA GLY A 87 -16.46 25.98 34.56
C GLY A 87 -15.05 25.38 34.72
N ALA A 88 -14.91 24.14 35.19
CA ALA A 88 -13.62 23.55 35.57
C ALA A 88 -13.07 22.49 34.59
N ALA A 89 -13.45 22.54 33.30
CA ALA A 89 -13.01 21.55 32.30
C ALA A 89 -12.36 22.17 31.04
N LEU A 90 -11.93 23.44 31.10
CA LEU A 90 -11.35 24.16 29.94
C LEU A 90 -9.98 24.80 30.23
N VAL A 91 -9.19 24.27 31.17
CA VAL A 91 -7.78 24.68 31.28
C VAL A 91 -6.94 23.95 30.25
N ALA A 92 -7.10 24.41 29.00
CA ALA A 92 -6.03 24.70 28.06
C ALA A 92 -5.06 23.56 27.68
N LEU A 93 -5.47 22.69 26.74
CA LEU A 93 -4.51 22.22 25.73
C LEU A 93 -4.34 23.33 24.70
N THR A 94 -3.33 24.19 24.89
CA THR A 94 -3.15 25.46 24.16
C THR A 94 -2.81 25.32 22.67
N LYS A 95 -2.72 24.09 22.14
CA LYS A 95 -2.34 23.82 20.75
C LYS A 95 -3.27 22.80 20.11
N THR A 96 -4.01 23.25 19.10
CA THR A 96 -4.86 22.43 18.23
C THR A 96 -4.27 22.39 16.82
N THR A 97 -4.45 21.27 16.13
CA THR A 97 -4.01 21.11 14.72
C THR A 97 -4.99 21.80 13.77
N ARG A 98 -4.61 22.00 12.50
CA ARG A 98 -5.51 22.51 11.44
C ARG A 98 -6.84 21.73 11.33
N ARG A 99 -6.87 20.48 11.77
CA ARG A 99 -8.07 19.62 11.78
C ARG A 99 -8.81 19.61 13.13
N GLY A 100 -8.49 20.55 14.03
CA GLY A 100 -9.16 20.70 15.32
C GLY A 100 -8.82 19.64 16.36
N ARG A 101 -7.81 18.79 16.12
CA ARG A 101 -7.38 17.79 17.10
C ARG A 101 -6.43 18.43 18.12
N ASN A 102 -6.68 18.15 19.38
CA ASN A 102 -5.83 18.52 20.50
C ASN A 102 -4.52 17.72 20.45
N VAL A 103 -3.37 18.39 20.51
CA VAL A 103 -2.05 17.74 20.52
C VAL A 103 -1.25 18.12 21.75
N LYS A 104 -0.58 17.12 22.35
CA LYS A 104 0.39 17.32 23.43
C LYS A 104 1.76 17.57 22.81
N LEU A 105 2.11 18.85 22.68
CA LEU A 105 3.40 19.24 22.13
C LEU A 105 4.50 19.03 23.18
N LEU A 106 5.55 18.26 22.83
CA LEU A 106 6.70 18.03 23.71
C LEU A 106 7.47 19.34 23.94
N TYR A 107 8.06 19.52 25.13
CA TYR A 107 8.74 20.76 25.54
C TYR A 107 9.83 21.21 24.56
N LYS A 108 10.51 20.27 23.91
CA LYS A 108 11.53 20.53 22.89
C LYS A 108 11.03 21.40 21.72
N TYR A 109 9.73 21.37 21.45
CA TYR A 109 9.11 22.09 20.33
C TYR A 109 8.25 23.27 20.77
N LYS A 110 8.16 23.55 22.08
CA LYS A 110 7.36 24.67 22.61
C LYS A 110 7.95 26.01 22.22
#